data_AF-A0A523XP25-F1
#
_entry.id   AF-A0A523XP25-F1
#
_cell.length_a   1.000
_cell.length_b   1.000
_cell.length_c   1.000
_cell.angle_alpha   90.00
_cell.angle_beta   90.00
_cell.angle_gamma   90.00
#
_symmetry.space_group_name_H-M   'P 1'
#
loop_
_entity.id
_entity.type
_entity.pdbx_description
1 polymer ?
#
loop_
_entity_poly.entity_id
_entity_poly.type
_entity_poly.pdbx_seq_one_letter_code
_entity_poly.pdbx_strand_id
1 'polypeptide(L)'
;MTAMVIDGKAIAAELRKEVAKGVEQLVATGTIPPGLATVLVGVNPASQTYVRMKRKACAEVGIESFGYELPVDTSQEDIEKVVKELNADPKVHGILVQLPLPAGLDEEAVLKAISIEKDVDGFHPLNIGRLAQKGREPLFVPCTPAGCIVLLKKAGAQLEGARAVVVGRSNIVGMPAALLLVKENATVTICHSRTRDLPSVCREAD
;
A
#
# COMPACT_ATOMS: atom_id res chain seq x y z
N MET A 1 -28.83 17.94 -1.23
CA MET A 1 -28.54 16.72 -0.45
C MET A 1 -27.14 16.88 0.14
N THR A 2 -26.97 16.59 1.42
CA THR A 2 -25.64 16.56 2.07
C THR A 2 -24.97 15.22 1.78
N ALA A 3 -23.68 15.24 1.46
CA ALA A 3 -22.93 14.01 1.25
C ALA A 3 -22.91 13.16 2.53
N MET A 4 -22.93 11.83 2.36
CA MET A 4 -22.69 10.90 3.47
C MET A 4 -21.19 10.88 3.80
N VAL A 5 -20.85 10.95 5.08
CA VAL A 5 -19.46 10.85 5.52
C VAL A 5 -19.02 9.38 5.46
N ILE A 6 -17.96 9.09 4.70
CA ILE A 6 -17.29 7.80 4.74
C ILE A 6 -16.31 7.79 5.92
N ASP A 7 -16.71 7.19 7.04
CA ASP A 7 -15.89 7.12 8.25
C ASP A 7 -14.80 6.04 8.12
N GLY A 8 -13.68 6.41 7.50
CA GLY A 8 -12.53 5.53 7.35
C GLY A 8 -11.89 5.12 8.68
N LYS A 9 -12.07 5.88 9.77
CA LYS A 9 -11.54 5.52 11.08
C LYS A 9 -12.33 4.36 11.67
N ALA A 10 -13.65 4.41 11.58
CA ALA A 10 -14.53 3.33 12.02
C ALA A 10 -14.28 2.05 11.20
N ILE A 11 -14.23 2.16 9.87
CA ILE A 11 -13.96 1.02 8.97
C ILE A 11 -12.59 0.40 9.26
N ALA A 12 -11.54 1.22 9.44
CA ALA A 12 -10.21 0.69 9.75
C ALA A 12 -10.15 0.02 11.14
N ALA A 13 -10.93 0.50 12.11
CA ALA A 13 -11.00 -0.13 13.44
C ALA A 13 -11.71 -1.50 13.39
N GLU A 14 -12.77 -1.64 12.58
CA GLU A 14 -13.42 -2.92 12.31
C GLU A 14 -12.44 -3.90 11.67
N LEU A 15 -11.75 -3.47 10.60
CA LEU A 15 -10.78 -4.30 9.89
C LEU A 15 -9.62 -4.75 10.81
N ARG A 16 -9.10 -3.87 11.68
CA ARG A 16 -8.05 -4.25 12.63
C ARG A 16 -8.51 -5.35 13.59
N LYS A 17 -9.78 -5.39 14.00
CA LYS A 17 -10.31 -6.48 14.84
C LYS A 17 -10.35 -7.81 14.08
N GLU A 18 -10.72 -7.79 12.80
CA GLU A 18 -10.70 -8.98 11.94
C GLU A 18 -9.28 -9.51 11.77
N VAL A 19 -8.32 -8.62 11.51
CA VAL A 19 -6.88 -8.98 11.41
C VAL A 19 -6.37 -9.55 12.72
N ALA A 20 -6.66 -8.91 13.87
CA ALA A 20 -6.23 -9.40 15.18
C ALA A 20 -6.73 -10.82 15.45
N LYS A 21 -8.02 -11.08 15.16
CA LYS A 21 -8.60 -12.42 15.27
C LYS A 21 -7.90 -13.43 14.35
N GLY A 22 -7.57 -13.04 13.12
CA GLY A 22 -6.83 -13.90 12.19
C GLY A 22 -5.42 -14.23 12.69
N VAL A 23 -4.72 -13.26 13.27
CA VAL A 23 -3.41 -13.47 13.88
C VAL A 23 -3.50 -14.40 15.09
N GLU A 24 -4.47 -14.19 15.99
CA GLU A 24 -4.72 -15.07 17.13
C GLU A 24 -4.96 -16.52 16.69
N GLN A 25 -5.80 -16.73 15.66
CA GLN A 25 -6.07 -18.04 15.10
C GLN A 25 -4.83 -18.69 14.51
N LEU A 26 -3.99 -17.92 13.80
CA LEU A 26 -2.74 -18.41 13.22
C LEU A 26 -1.75 -18.82 14.30
N VAL A 27 -1.58 -18.00 15.34
CA VAL A 27 -0.67 -18.32 16.45
C VAL A 27 -1.16 -19.53 17.24
N ALA A 28 -2.48 -19.71 17.39
CA ALA A 28 -3.04 -20.89 18.04
C ALA A 28 -2.74 -22.21 17.31
N THR A 29 -2.35 -22.20 16.03
CA THR A 29 -1.90 -23.41 15.31
C THR A 29 -0.43 -23.77 15.60
N GLY A 30 0.27 -22.98 16.40
CA GLY A 30 1.70 -23.13 16.68
C GLY A 30 2.62 -22.40 15.71
N THR A 31 2.05 -21.58 14.81
CA THR A 31 2.82 -20.72 13.91
C THR A 31 3.32 -19.48 14.65
N ILE A 32 4.50 -18.96 14.29
CA ILE A 32 4.98 -17.69 14.84
C ILE A 32 4.06 -16.52 14.41
N PRO A 33 3.97 -15.44 15.20
CA PRO A 33 3.27 -14.24 14.76
C PRO A 33 3.81 -13.72 13.42
N PRO A 34 2.96 -13.18 12.53
CA PRO A 34 3.44 -12.52 11.32
C PRO A 34 4.36 -11.36 11.69
N GLY A 35 5.37 -11.13 10.85
CA GLY A 35 6.41 -10.13 11.09
C GLY A 35 6.47 -9.09 9.98
N LEU A 36 6.45 -7.81 10.35
CA LEU A 36 6.57 -6.68 9.44
C LEU A 36 7.85 -5.87 9.73
N ALA A 37 8.76 -5.83 8.75
CA ALA A 37 9.92 -4.95 8.80
C ALA A 37 9.64 -3.60 8.13
N THR A 38 9.96 -2.51 8.81
CA THR A 38 9.90 -1.14 8.27
C THR A 38 11.31 -0.56 8.20
N VAL A 39 11.73 -0.09 7.03
CA VAL A 39 12.99 0.60 6.78
C VAL A 39 12.70 2.08 6.55
N LEU A 40 13.32 2.94 7.36
CA LEU A 40 13.23 4.40 7.25
C LEU A 40 14.64 4.95 7.04
N VAL A 41 14.84 5.76 6.00
CA VAL A 41 16.12 6.43 5.74
C VAL A 41 15.99 7.93 6.00
N GLY A 42 16.81 8.43 6.92
CA GLY A 42 16.79 9.82 7.34
C GLY A 42 15.70 10.17 8.36
N VAL A 43 15.44 11.46 8.52
CA VAL A 43 14.69 12.02 9.67
C VAL A 43 13.45 12.82 9.25
N ASN A 44 12.85 12.50 8.11
CA ASN A 44 11.64 13.19 7.67
C ASN A 44 10.50 13.00 8.71
N PRO A 45 9.99 14.09 9.33
CA PRO A 45 9.00 13.99 10.41
C PRO A 45 7.68 13.32 10.01
N ALA A 46 7.27 13.49 8.75
CA ALA A 46 6.08 12.83 8.22
C ALA A 46 6.31 11.32 8.11
N SER A 47 7.44 10.90 7.55
CA SER A 47 7.83 9.49 7.44
C SER A 47 7.94 8.81 8.80
N GLN A 48 8.55 9.46 9.80
CA GLN A 48 8.61 8.96 11.17
C GLN A 48 7.22 8.76 11.79
N THR A 49 6.29 9.68 11.52
CA THR A 49 4.91 9.56 11.99
C THR A 49 4.21 8.37 11.34
N TYR A 50 4.36 8.17 10.03
CA TYR A 50 3.80 7.01 9.34
C TYR A 50 4.34 5.69 9.87
N VAL A 51 5.67 5.58 10.07
CA VAL A 51 6.29 4.36 10.63
C VAL A 51 5.81 4.09 12.05
N ARG A 52 5.72 5.14 12.90
CA ARG A 52 5.16 5.01 14.25
C ARG A 52 3.72 4.51 14.23
N MET A 53 2.89 5.03 13.33
CA MET A 53 1.50 4.56 13.18
C MET A 53 1.42 3.10 12.72
N LYS A 54 2.29 2.68 11.80
CA LYS A 54 2.40 1.28 11.35
C LYS A 54 2.80 0.35 12.50
N ARG A 55 3.85 0.69 13.26
CA ARG A 55 4.28 -0.06 14.44
C ARG A 55 3.16 -0.20 15.47
N LYS A 56 2.43 0.89 15.73
CA LYS A 56 1.27 0.87 16.63
C LYS A 56 0.17 -0.07 16.11
N ALA A 57 -0.15 0.01 14.82
CA ALA A 57 -1.16 -0.86 14.21
C ALA A 57 -0.76 -2.34 14.27
N CYS A 58 0.52 -2.67 14.06
CA CYS A 58 1.03 -4.03 14.24
C CYS A 58 0.82 -4.54 15.66
N ALA A 59 1.20 -3.74 16.67
CA ALA A 59 1.01 -4.09 18.07
C ALA A 59 -0.47 -4.26 18.44
N GLU A 60 -1.37 -3.44 17.89
CA GLU A 60 -2.82 -3.57 18.10
C GLU A 60 -3.41 -4.88 17.59
N VAL A 61 -2.78 -5.52 16.59
CA VAL A 61 -3.30 -6.73 15.94
C VAL A 61 -2.43 -7.98 16.15
N GLY A 62 -1.41 -7.90 17.01
CA GLY A 62 -0.53 -9.02 17.32
C GLY A 62 0.53 -9.34 16.26
N ILE A 63 0.81 -8.42 15.33
CA ILE A 63 1.90 -8.56 14.35
C ILE A 63 3.21 -8.08 14.99
N GLU A 64 4.27 -8.86 14.87
CA GLU A 64 5.61 -8.47 15.31
C GLU A 64 6.16 -7.41 14.34
N SER A 65 6.76 -6.34 14.87
CA SER A 65 7.26 -5.22 14.06
C SER A 65 8.75 -5.01 14.27
N PHE A 66 9.50 -5.00 13.18
CA PHE A 66 10.95 -4.78 13.16
C PHE A 66 11.24 -3.40 12.56
N GLY A 67 11.85 -2.51 13.34
CA GLY A 67 12.15 -1.15 12.93
C GLY A 67 13.62 -0.95 12.57
N TYR A 68 13.90 -0.53 11.33
CA TYR A 68 15.23 -0.17 10.86
C TYR A 68 15.25 1.30 10.52
N GLU A 69 16.00 2.08 11.28
CA GLU A 69 16.16 3.52 11.09
C GLU A 69 17.60 3.78 10.67
N LEU A 70 17.76 4.16 9.40
CA LEU A 70 19.05 4.36 8.74
C LEU A 70 19.36 5.86 8.65
N PRO A 71 20.62 6.28 8.82
CA PRO A 71 21.05 7.66 8.63
C PRO A 71 20.69 8.23 7.25
N VAL A 72 20.59 9.57 7.15
CA VAL A 72 20.24 10.24 5.88
C VAL A 72 21.32 10.09 4.81
N ASP A 73 22.56 9.85 5.22
CA ASP A 73 23.76 9.64 4.39
C ASP A 73 24.02 8.17 4.08
N THR A 74 23.10 7.26 4.42
CA THR A 74 23.20 5.83 4.10
C THR A 74 23.27 5.65 2.59
N SER A 75 24.23 4.83 2.14
CA SER A 75 24.43 4.57 0.71
C SER A 75 23.30 3.70 0.14
N GLN A 76 23.12 3.76 -1.18
CA GLN A 76 22.20 2.86 -1.91
C GLN A 76 22.50 1.38 -1.60
N GLU A 77 23.78 1.00 -1.64
CA GLU A 77 24.23 -0.38 -1.42
C GLU A 77 23.90 -0.86 -0.01
N ASP A 78 24.06 -0.01 1.00
CA ASP A 78 23.72 -0.36 2.38
C ASP A 78 22.21 -0.54 2.58
N ILE A 79 21.38 0.29 1.94
CA ILE A 79 19.92 0.14 1.98
C ILE A 79 19.51 -1.19 1.34
N GLU A 80 20.04 -1.49 0.15
CA GLU A 80 19.76 -2.75 -0.56
C GLU A 80 20.25 -3.96 0.21
N LYS A 81 21.38 -3.86 0.92
CA LYS A 81 21.89 -4.91 1.80
C LYS A 81 20.92 -5.20 2.95
N VAL A 82 20.39 -4.16 3.61
CA VAL A 82 19.37 -4.33 4.66
C VAL A 82 18.13 -5.03 4.08
N VAL A 83 17.64 -4.61 2.91
CA VAL A 83 16.50 -5.27 2.25
C VAL A 83 16.80 -6.74 1.94
N LYS A 84 18.01 -7.07 1.49
CA LYS A 84 18.44 -8.44 1.23
C LYS A 84 18.48 -9.29 2.50
N GLU A 85 18.96 -8.76 3.61
CA GLU A 85 18.94 -9.44 4.91
C GLU A 85 17.51 -9.73 5.36
N LEU A 86 16.61 -8.75 5.23
CA LEU A 86 15.18 -8.89 5.54
C LEU A 86 14.46 -9.92 4.65
N ASN A 87 14.84 -10.00 3.37
CA ASN A 87 14.32 -11.02 2.47
C ASN A 87 14.70 -12.43 2.94
N ALA A 88 15.91 -12.60 3.48
CA ALA A 88 16.40 -13.90 3.96
C ALA A 88 15.88 -14.26 5.36
N ASP A 89 15.44 -13.29 6.16
CA ASP A 89 14.98 -13.53 7.53
C ASP A 89 13.62 -14.27 7.55
N PRO A 90 13.53 -15.50 8.09
CA PRO A 90 12.28 -16.25 8.17
C PRO A 90 11.26 -15.66 9.16
N LYS A 91 11.66 -14.72 10.04
CA LYS A 91 10.73 -14.00 10.93
C LYS A 91 10.02 -12.86 10.22
N VAL A 92 10.59 -12.36 9.12
CA VAL A 92 10.04 -11.24 8.36
C VAL A 92 9.16 -11.78 7.24
N HIS A 93 7.88 -11.44 7.28
CA HIS A 93 6.87 -11.88 6.30
C HIS A 93 6.46 -10.72 5.37
N GLY A 94 6.65 -9.48 5.82
CA GLY A 94 6.45 -8.28 5.01
C GLY A 94 7.59 -7.29 5.21
N ILE A 95 7.95 -6.59 4.14
CA ILE A 95 8.97 -5.55 4.12
C ILE A 95 8.35 -4.28 3.57
N LEU A 96 8.65 -3.17 4.22
CA LEU A 96 8.22 -1.85 3.82
C LEU A 96 9.38 -0.88 3.88
N VAL A 97 9.72 -0.26 2.75
CA VAL A 97 10.67 0.84 2.70
C VAL A 97 9.88 2.14 2.63
N GLN A 98 10.05 3.00 3.64
CA GLN A 98 9.28 4.23 3.77
C GLN A 98 9.82 5.30 2.82
N LEU A 99 8.98 5.68 1.84
CA LEU A 99 9.25 6.74 0.87
C LEU A 99 8.79 8.12 1.38
N PRO A 100 9.33 9.23 0.81
CA PRO A 100 10.41 9.26 -0.18
C PRO A 100 11.78 8.97 0.47
N LEU A 101 12.70 8.42 -0.32
CA LEU A 101 14.11 8.31 0.09
C LEU A 101 14.83 9.67 -0.03
N PRO A 102 15.97 9.86 0.65
CA PRO A 102 16.85 10.99 0.41
C PRO A 102 17.19 11.19 -1.08
N ALA A 103 17.40 12.46 -1.48
CA ALA A 103 17.67 12.81 -2.86
C ALA A 103 18.95 12.13 -3.39
N GLY A 104 18.88 11.61 -4.62
CA GLY A 104 19.99 10.93 -5.29
C GLY A 104 19.99 9.41 -5.11
N LEU A 105 19.13 8.86 -4.25
CA LEU A 105 18.89 7.42 -4.14
C LEU A 105 17.87 6.95 -5.17
N ASP A 106 18.04 5.71 -5.63
CA ASP A 106 17.13 5.08 -6.59
C ASP A 106 16.07 4.28 -5.83
N GLU A 107 14.90 4.90 -5.62
CA GLU A 107 13.75 4.28 -4.98
C GLU A 107 13.29 3.01 -5.73
N GLU A 108 13.35 3.01 -7.06
CA GLU A 108 12.89 1.89 -7.87
C GLU A 108 13.82 0.67 -7.72
N ALA A 109 15.14 0.90 -7.65
CA ALA A 109 16.11 -0.15 -7.36
C ALA A 109 15.86 -0.79 -5.98
N VAL A 110 15.62 0.02 -4.95
CA VAL A 110 15.31 -0.49 -3.59
C VAL A 110 14.01 -1.28 -3.58
N LEU A 111 12.95 -0.77 -4.21
CA LEU A 111 11.65 -1.47 -4.26
C LEU A 111 11.72 -2.80 -5.04
N LYS A 112 12.53 -2.86 -6.10
CA LYS A 112 12.79 -4.11 -6.85
C LYS A 112 13.61 -5.12 -6.06
N ALA A 113 14.41 -4.67 -5.09
CA ALA A 113 15.18 -5.57 -4.24
C ALA A 113 14.30 -6.32 -3.22
N ILE A 114 13.08 -5.82 -2.93
CA ILE A 114 12.13 -6.50 -2.05
C ILE A 114 11.58 -7.74 -2.77
N SER A 115 11.62 -8.90 -2.11
CA SER A 115 10.98 -10.11 -2.66
C SER A 115 9.50 -9.85 -2.91
N ILE A 116 8.99 -10.26 -4.07
CA ILE A 116 7.57 -10.12 -4.41
C ILE A 116 6.66 -10.80 -3.37
N GLU A 117 7.14 -11.83 -2.66
CA GLU A 117 6.42 -12.54 -1.60
C GLU A 117 6.39 -11.79 -0.27
N LYS A 118 7.24 -10.77 -0.10
CA LYS A 118 7.29 -9.91 1.10
C LYS A 118 6.94 -8.45 0.81
N ASP A 119 6.60 -8.10 -0.44
CA ASP A 119 6.24 -6.74 -0.87
C ASP A 119 4.81 -6.36 -0.44
N VAL A 120 4.59 -6.24 0.86
CA VAL A 120 3.25 -5.99 1.43
C VAL A 120 2.67 -4.61 1.08
N ASP A 121 3.52 -3.67 0.66
CA ASP A 121 3.10 -2.37 0.11
C ASP A 121 2.69 -2.45 -1.37
N GLY A 122 2.97 -3.57 -2.06
CA GLY A 122 2.53 -3.85 -3.43
C GLY A 122 3.21 -3.01 -4.51
N PHE A 123 4.40 -2.46 -4.24
CA PHE A 123 5.10 -1.57 -5.15
C PHE A 123 6.09 -2.27 -6.08
N HIS A 124 6.35 -3.56 -5.86
CA HIS A 124 7.18 -4.35 -6.76
C HIS A 124 6.56 -4.35 -8.17
N PRO A 125 7.31 -4.03 -9.24
CA PRO A 125 6.75 -3.89 -10.59
C PRO A 125 5.97 -5.11 -11.08
N LEU A 126 6.35 -6.32 -10.65
CA LEU A 126 5.62 -7.56 -10.97
C LEU A 126 4.22 -7.60 -10.34
N ASN A 127 4.00 -7.04 -9.15
CA ASN A 127 2.67 -6.95 -8.55
C ASN A 127 1.77 -6.04 -9.38
N ILE A 128 2.27 -4.86 -9.78
CA ILE A 128 1.53 -3.95 -10.67
C ILE A 128 1.27 -4.59 -12.05
N GLY A 129 2.27 -5.26 -12.61
CA GLY A 129 2.13 -5.98 -13.89
C GLY A 129 1.08 -7.09 -13.82
N ARG A 130 1.06 -7.87 -12.72
CA ARG A 130 0.02 -8.89 -12.49
C ARG A 130 -1.36 -8.28 -12.33
N LEU A 131 -1.47 -7.15 -11.60
CA LEU A 131 -2.73 -6.43 -11.46
C LEU A 131 -3.30 -5.93 -12.80
N ALA A 132 -2.43 -5.50 -13.72
CA ALA A 132 -2.84 -5.00 -15.02
C ALA A 132 -3.17 -6.11 -16.05
N GLN A 133 -2.74 -7.35 -15.82
CA GLN A 133 -2.89 -8.45 -16.77
C GLN A 133 -4.15 -9.28 -16.48
N LYS A 134 -5.01 -9.44 -17.48
CA LYS A 134 -6.19 -10.31 -17.38
C LYS A 134 -5.77 -11.76 -17.07
N GLY A 135 -6.45 -12.38 -16.12
CA GLY A 135 -6.21 -13.78 -15.73
C GLY A 135 -4.98 -13.97 -14.83
N ARG A 136 -4.42 -12.90 -14.28
CA ARG A 136 -3.36 -12.95 -13.27
C ARG A 136 -3.80 -12.26 -11.99
N GLU A 137 -3.28 -12.74 -10.88
CA GLU A 137 -3.51 -12.16 -9.56
C GLU A 137 -2.18 -11.67 -8.98
N PRO A 138 -2.11 -10.40 -8.53
CA PRO A 138 -0.95 -9.91 -7.80
C PRO A 138 -0.87 -10.59 -6.43
N LEU A 139 0.34 -10.70 -5.87
CA LEU A 139 0.50 -11.19 -4.48
C LEU A 139 0.04 -10.11 -3.51
N PHE A 140 0.40 -8.85 -3.81
CA PHE A 140 0.02 -7.68 -3.04
C PHE A 140 -0.44 -6.56 -3.97
N VAL A 141 -1.32 -5.71 -3.45
CA VAL A 141 -1.81 -4.51 -4.12
C VAL A 141 -1.46 -3.28 -3.29
N PRO A 142 -1.15 -2.14 -3.93
CA PRO A 142 -0.90 -0.89 -3.23
C PRO A 142 -1.94 -0.55 -2.17
N CYS A 143 -1.50 -0.38 -0.93
CA CYS A 143 -2.39 -0.32 0.23
C CYS A 143 -3.37 0.85 0.17
N THR A 144 -2.94 2.03 -0.29
CA THR A 144 -3.82 3.22 -0.37
C THR A 144 -4.95 3.01 -1.39
N PRO A 145 -4.68 2.64 -2.66
CA PRO A 145 -5.70 2.24 -3.62
C PRO A 145 -6.62 1.12 -3.14
N ALA A 146 -6.07 0.06 -2.53
CA ALA A 146 -6.88 -1.03 -1.98
C ALA A 146 -7.81 -0.53 -0.87
N GLY A 147 -7.31 0.34 0.01
CA GLY A 147 -8.10 1.01 1.04
C GLY A 147 -9.25 1.83 0.44
N CYS A 148 -9.01 2.60 -0.63
CA CYS A 148 -10.06 3.34 -1.33
C CYS A 148 -11.19 2.42 -1.83
N ILE A 149 -10.86 1.26 -2.42
CA ILE A 149 -11.86 0.28 -2.86
C ILE A 149 -12.68 -0.25 -1.68
N VAL A 150 -12.02 -0.61 -0.56
CA VAL A 150 -12.71 -1.04 0.66
C VAL A 150 -13.67 0.02 1.18
N LEU A 151 -13.23 1.28 1.22
CA LEU A 151 -14.04 2.41 1.66
C LEU A 151 -15.26 2.62 0.77
N LEU A 152 -15.09 2.59 -0.56
CA LEU A 152 -16.18 2.71 -1.53
C LEU A 152 -17.21 1.59 -1.35
N LYS A 153 -16.77 0.34 -1.22
CA LYS A 153 -17.64 -0.82 -0.99
C LYS A 153 -18.40 -0.72 0.33
N LYS A 154 -17.71 -0.38 1.43
CA LYS A 154 -18.34 -0.21 2.75
C LYS A 154 -19.32 0.97 2.78
N ALA A 155 -19.11 1.98 1.94
CA ALA A 155 -20.05 3.09 1.75
C ALA A 155 -21.24 2.76 0.83
N GLY A 156 -21.28 1.57 0.23
CA GLY A 156 -22.37 1.13 -0.65
C GLY A 156 -22.27 1.62 -2.09
N ALA A 157 -21.09 2.09 -2.52
CA ALA A 157 -20.89 2.50 -3.92
C ALA A 157 -21.02 1.30 -4.87
N GLN A 158 -21.77 1.48 -5.96
CA GLN A 158 -21.87 0.50 -7.04
C GLN A 158 -20.74 0.78 -8.05
N LEU A 159 -19.72 -0.07 -8.07
CA LEU A 159 -18.55 0.13 -8.93
C LEU A 159 -18.72 -0.48 -10.32
N GLU A 160 -19.49 -1.56 -10.44
CA GLU A 160 -19.76 -2.21 -11.72
C GLU A 160 -20.54 -1.28 -12.65
N GLY A 161 -19.98 -1.00 -13.81
CA GLY A 161 -20.58 -0.11 -14.81
C GLY A 161 -20.45 1.38 -14.51
N ALA A 162 -19.97 1.77 -13.33
CA ALA A 162 -19.79 3.18 -12.96
C ALA A 162 -18.68 3.85 -13.76
N ARG A 163 -18.79 5.17 -13.93
CA ARG A 163 -17.74 6.03 -14.49
C ARG A 163 -16.88 6.57 -13.36
N ALA A 164 -15.67 6.04 -13.24
CA ALA A 164 -14.70 6.50 -12.26
C ALA A 164 -13.65 7.42 -12.90
N VAL A 165 -13.40 8.57 -12.29
CA VAL A 165 -12.31 9.48 -12.70
C VAL A 165 -11.23 9.46 -11.63
N VAL A 166 -10.02 9.07 -12.02
CA VAL A 166 -8.84 9.11 -11.14
C VAL A 166 -7.98 10.32 -11.50
N VAL A 167 -7.91 11.30 -10.60
CA VAL A 167 -7.07 12.49 -10.78
C VAL A 167 -5.70 12.26 -10.18
N GLY A 168 -4.73 11.99 -11.05
CA GLY A 168 -3.36 11.64 -10.68
C GLY A 168 -2.97 10.27 -11.24
N ARG A 169 -1.70 10.13 -11.63
CA ARG A 169 -1.15 8.91 -12.24
C ARG A 169 0.16 8.47 -11.60
N SER A 170 0.30 8.70 -10.29
CA SER A 170 1.47 8.22 -9.55
C SER A 170 1.53 6.70 -9.56
N ASN A 171 2.75 6.15 -9.46
CA ASN A 171 2.97 4.71 -9.46
C ASN A 171 2.38 4.03 -8.21
N ILE A 172 2.27 4.77 -7.10
CA ILE A 172 1.85 4.23 -5.80
C ILE A 172 0.36 4.42 -5.48
N VAL A 173 -0.34 5.35 -6.16
CA VAL A 173 -1.76 5.64 -5.89
C VAL A 173 -2.58 5.70 -7.17
N GLY A 174 -2.28 6.64 -8.07
CA GLY A 174 -3.16 6.93 -9.21
C GLY A 174 -3.32 5.75 -10.18
N MET A 175 -2.21 5.21 -10.68
CA MET A 175 -2.27 4.09 -11.62
C MET A 175 -2.85 2.82 -10.99
N PRO A 176 -2.45 2.38 -9.78
CA PRO A 176 -3.05 1.19 -9.18
C PRO A 176 -4.53 1.37 -8.82
N ALA A 177 -4.97 2.58 -8.40
CA ALA A 177 -6.39 2.85 -8.16
C ALA A 177 -7.22 2.69 -9.44
N ALA A 178 -6.72 3.21 -10.57
CA ALA A 178 -7.38 3.04 -11.85
C ALA A 178 -7.49 1.56 -12.24
N LEU A 179 -6.42 0.77 -12.07
CA LEU A 179 -6.44 -0.66 -12.36
C LEU A 179 -7.41 -1.44 -11.45
N LEU A 180 -7.46 -1.10 -10.16
CA LEU A 180 -8.40 -1.73 -9.23
C LEU A 180 -9.85 -1.38 -9.59
N LEU A 181 -10.15 -0.14 -9.97
CA LEU A 181 -11.49 0.26 -10.44
C LEU A 181 -11.89 -0.49 -11.71
N VAL A 182 -10.96 -0.67 -12.67
CA VAL A 182 -11.19 -1.52 -13.85
C VAL A 182 -11.47 -2.98 -13.44
N LYS A 183 -10.75 -3.52 -12.44
CA LYS A 183 -10.99 -4.87 -11.90
C LYS A 183 -12.37 -5.00 -11.24
N GLU A 184 -12.90 -3.92 -10.70
CA GLU A 184 -14.28 -3.81 -10.19
C GLU A 184 -15.32 -3.50 -11.28
N ASN A 185 -14.95 -3.64 -12.56
CA ASN A 185 -15.79 -3.42 -13.74
C ASN A 185 -16.25 -1.96 -13.97
N ALA A 186 -15.52 -0.97 -13.43
CA ALA A 186 -15.77 0.44 -13.72
C ALA A 186 -15.20 0.86 -15.09
N THR A 187 -15.85 1.83 -15.74
CA THR A 187 -15.26 2.60 -16.84
C THR A 187 -14.37 3.68 -16.25
N VAL A 188 -13.07 3.68 -16.54
CA VAL A 188 -12.11 4.54 -15.85
C VAL A 188 -11.46 5.57 -16.77
N THR A 189 -11.49 6.84 -16.36
CA THR A 189 -10.71 7.92 -16.98
C THR A 189 -9.59 8.36 -16.04
N ILE A 190 -8.34 8.33 -16.54
CA ILE A 190 -7.16 8.75 -15.78
C ILE A 190 -6.77 10.17 -16.17
N CYS A 191 -6.80 11.09 -15.21
CA CYS A 191 -6.42 12.49 -15.38
C CYS A 191 -5.04 12.77 -14.78
N HIS A 192 -4.38 13.83 -15.25
CA HIS A 192 -3.08 14.28 -14.75
C HIS A 192 -2.83 15.76 -15.06
N SER A 193 -1.65 16.28 -14.70
CA SER A 193 -1.26 17.70 -14.86
C SER A 193 -1.25 18.24 -16.30
N ARG A 194 -1.53 17.39 -17.30
CA ARG A 194 -1.62 17.76 -18.72
C ARG A 194 -3.00 17.51 -19.32
N THR A 195 -3.97 17.06 -18.52
CA THR A 195 -5.36 16.90 -18.95
C THR A 195 -5.95 18.27 -19.28
N ARG A 196 -6.51 18.40 -20.49
CA ARG A 196 -7.25 19.60 -20.89
C ARG A 196 -8.67 19.52 -20.32
N ASP A 197 -9.18 20.66 -19.87
CA ASP A 197 -10.54 20.77 -19.30
C ASP A 197 -10.84 19.72 -18.21
N LEU A 198 -9.92 19.61 -17.24
CA LEU A 198 -10.08 18.72 -16.08
C LEU A 198 -11.45 18.88 -15.38
N PRO A 199 -12.02 20.09 -15.21
CA PRO A 199 -13.35 20.23 -14.60
C PRO A 199 -14.46 19.54 -15.38
N SER A 200 -14.42 19.53 -16.71
CA SER A 200 -15.41 18.80 -17.52
C SER A 200 -15.30 17.29 -17.31
N VAL A 201 -14.09 16.75 -17.38
CA VAL A 201 -13.85 15.30 -17.17
C VAL A 201 -14.30 14.87 -15.77
N CYS A 202 -13.99 15.65 -14.72
CA CYS A 202 -14.43 15.33 -13.36
C CYS A 202 -15.95 15.34 -13.17
N ARG A 203 -16.72 16.04 -14.01
CA ARG A 203 -18.20 16.02 -13.94
C ARG A 203 -18.81 14.74 -14.49
N GLU A 204 -18.03 13.93 -15.21
CA GLU A 204 -18.47 12.62 -15.73
C GLU A 204 -18.37 11.52 -14.67
N ALA A 205 -17.74 11.78 -13.52
CA ALA A 205 -17.56 10.82 -12.44
C ALA A 205 -18.88 10.62 -11.67
N ASP A 206 -19.25 9.35 -11.49
CA ASP A 206 -20.32 8.92 -10.57
C ASP A 206 -19.84 8.95 -9.10
#